data_AF-A0A534W5U3-F1
#
_entry.id   AF-A0A534W5U3-F1
#
_cell.length_a   1.000
_cell.length_b   1.000
_cell.length_c   1.000
_cell.angle_alpha   90.00
_cell.angle_beta   90.00
_cell.angle_gamma   90.00
#
_symmetry.space_group_name_H-M   'P 1'
#
loop_
_entity.id
_entity.type
_entity.pdbx_description
1 polymer ?
#
loop_
_entity_poly.entity_id
_entity_poly.type
_entity_poly.pdbx_seq_one_letter_code
_entity_poly.pdbx_strand_id
1 'polypeptide(L)'
;VGRTLAERAWETYARDPALMRAHATRRPSDAGFRSSLVVDSRYLEAYLPGAPLLSPSAAASKASRLCPRAELGAASGHGATDHPVTLDALMERGSDVDARRDDCHAPKKRLLGPLQGLLVGTSPTKYPTHAPFALLRVDDTWLSFVPGEPTVQAGAAINARVLATVHAEDGRPAHAAVVGLANAYFQYLTTRREYAVQAYEGASTLYGPASAEYFEDRFSLLARSMEGENIDAELGRGPKIGEAVAFPYELGPERVRFPRAESSPLLPSLEEPRRQRGLCHLPRPGRMELCFWWSDGSPARVPISTGPWLSLVRADNGETVRPCNTQPALDSPWAKACDPGAAIDDRGLDFETRVRGRAGDAWLWSTVLRLSAEEWQSVQAAGDVRLRASSVQGVAPVDSDAFRASALPPACSENGIRFCLHEAEEERP
;
A
#
# COMPACT_ATOMS: atom_id res chain seq x y z
N VAL A 1 -18.10 13.08 -2.63
CA VAL A 1 -19.10 11.98 -2.62
C VAL A 1 -18.50 10.67 -2.13
N GLY A 2 -17.39 10.17 -2.70
CA GLY A 2 -16.73 8.93 -2.23
C GLY A 2 -16.24 8.98 -0.78
N ARG A 3 -15.56 10.07 -0.37
CA ARG A 3 -15.17 10.29 1.03
C ARG A 3 -16.37 10.33 1.99
N THR A 4 -17.45 11.00 1.60
CA THR A 4 -18.69 11.10 2.38
C THR A 4 -19.42 9.76 2.49
N LEU A 5 -19.30 8.88 1.49
CA LEU A 5 -19.83 7.51 1.51
C LEU A 5 -18.96 6.59 2.39
N ALA A 6 -17.64 6.73 2.36
CA ALA A 6 -16.73 5.99 3.24
C ALA A 6 -16.84 6.43 4.70
N GLU A 7 -16.93 7.74 4.96
CA GLU A 7 -17.18 8.31 6.30
C GLU A 7 -18.56 7.90 6.82
N ARG A 8 -19.61 7.92 5.98
CA ARG A 8 -20.93 7.39 6.37
C ARG A 8 -20.92 5.89 6.59
N ALA A 9 -20.21 5.11 5.78
CA ALA A 9 -20.08 3.67 6.00
C ALA A 9 -19.39 3.42 7.35
N TRP A 10 -18.29 4.11 7.63
CA TRP A 10 -17.57 4.01 8.91
C TRP A 10 -18.41 4.47 10.11
N GLU A 11 -19.15 5.58 9.99
CA GLU A 11 -20.09 6.04 11.02
C GLU A 11 -21.25 5.06 11.24
N THR A 12 -21.71 4.37 10.19
CA THR A 12 -22.76 3.35 10.28
C THR A 12 -22.23 2.08 10.94
N TYR A 13 -21.01 1.64 10.59
CA TYR A 13 -20.32 0.51 11.20
C TYR A 13 -19.97 0.75 12.68
N ALA A 14 -19.61 1.98 13.05
CA ALA A 14 -19.25 2.35 14.42
C ALA A 14 -20.46 2.51 15.36
N ARG A 15 -21.64 2.86 14.83
CA ARG A 15 -22.85 3.13 15.64
C ARG A 15 -23.76 1.94 15.84
N ASP A 16 -23.62 0.88 15.04
CA ASP A 16 -24.31 -0.38 15.27
C ASP A 16 -23.36 -1.46 15.82
N PRO A 17 -23.21 -1.54 17.15
CA PRO A 17 -22.42 -2.60 17.76
C PRO A 17 -22.98 -4.00 17.49
N ALA A 18 -24.19 -4.17 16.93
CA ALA A 18 -24.70 -5.46 16.49
C ALA A 18 -24.02 -5.94 15.20
N LEU A 19 -23.56 -5.04 14.32
CA LEU A 19 -22.78 -5.37 13.11
C LEU A 19 -21.35 -5.76 13.44
N MET A 20 -20.70 -5.08 14.39
CA MET A 20 -19.41 -5.51 14.96
C MET A 20 -19.57 -6.83 15.75
N ARG A 21 -20.68 -6.99 16.49
CA ARG A 21 -21.01 -8.26 17.15
C ARG A 21 -21.27 -9.36 16.15
N ALA A 22 -21.88 -9.14 14.98
CA ALA A 22 -22.13 -10.23 14.03
C ALA A 22 -20.82 -10.93 13.58
N HIS A 23 -19.70 -10.20 13.52
CA HIS A 23 -18.37 -10.79 13.32
C HIS A 23 -17.68 -11.26 14.62
N ALA A 24 -17.96 -10.63 15.77
CA ALA A 24 -17.43 -11.03 17.08
C ALA A 24 -18.27 -12.09 17.85
N THR A 25 -19.44 -12.50 17.33
CA THR A 25 -20.34 -13.51 17.92
C THR A 25 -20.08 -14.90 17.41
N ARG A 26 -19.03 -15.12 16.61
CA ARG A 26 -18.38 -16.43 16.65
C ARG A 26 -17.82 -16.57 18.07
N ARG A 27 -18.62 -17.18 18.95
CA ARG A 27 -18.04 -17.99 20.03
C ARG A 27 -16.98 -18.84 19.33
N PRO A 28 -15.74 -18.91 19.82
CA PRO A 28 -14.82 -19.94 19.37
C PRO A 28 -15.64 -21.22 19.45
N SER A 29 -15.95 -21.82 18.30
CA SER A 29 -16.41 -23.20 18.33
C SER A 29 -15.36 -23.93 19.15
N ASP A 30 -15.74 -24.83 20.04
CA ASP A 30 -14.80 -25.66 20.81
C ASP A 30 -13.84 -26.50 19.93
N ALA A 31 -13.86 -26.31 18.61
CA ALA A 31 -12.71 -26.50 17.74
C ALA A 31 -11.55 -25.62 18.23
N GLY A 32 -10.77 -26.14 19.19
CA GLY A 32 -9.51 -25.57 19.60
C GLY A 32 -8.63 -25.23 18.40
N PHE A 33 -7.70 -24.27 18.59
CA PHE A 33 -6.68 -23.97 17.59
C PHE A 33 -6.08 -25.28 17.08
N ARG A 34 -6.14 -25.51 15.76
CA ARG A 34 -5.51 -26.68 15.16
C ARG A 34 -4.04 -26.69 15.57
N SER A 35 -3.55 -27.83 16.06
CA SER A 35 -2.13 -28.02 16.34
C SER A 35 -1.26 -28.04 15.08
N SER A 36 -1.88 -28.14 13.91
CA SER A 36 -1.24 -28.11 12.59
C SER A 36 -1.96 -27.12 11.66
N LEU A 37 -1.22 -26.12 11.18
CA LEU A 37 -1.68 -25.17 10.17
C LEU A 37 -1.67 -25.85 8.80
N VAL A 38 -2.80 -25.85 8.09
CA VAL A 38 -2.84 -26.26 6.69
C VAL A 38 -2.40 -25.08 5.83
N VAL A 39 -1.30 -25.24 5.10
CA VAL A 39 -0.81 -24.26 4.14
C VAL A 39 -0.60 -24.96 2.82
N ASP A 40 -1.19 -24.41 1.76
CA ASP A 40 -0.96 -24.90 0.39
C ASP A 40 -0.92 -23.71 -0.57
N SER A 41 -0.18 -23.81 -1.67
CA SER A 41 -0.11 -22.77 -2.68
C SER A 41 -0.08 -23.32 -4.10
N ARG A 42 -0.64 -22.56 -5.04
CA ARG A 42 -0.52 -22.81 -6.48
C ARG A 42 -0.12 -21.52 -7.16
N TYR A 43 0.73 -21.66 -8.18
CA TYR A 43 1.23 -20.57 -9.00
C TYR A 43 1.02 -20.89 -10.47
N LEU A 44 0.62 -19.91 -11.27
CA LEU A 44 0.45 -20.06 -12.72
C LEU A 44 0.83 -18.77 -13.43
N GLU A 45 1.71 -18.86 -14.42
CA GLU A 45 1.88 -17.79 -15.40
C GLU A 45 1.01 -18.01 -16.62
N ALA A 46 0.11 -17.07 -16.89
CA ALA A 46 -0.81 -17.19 -18.02
C ALA A 46 -0.60 -16.09 -19.06
N TYR A 47 -0.50 -16.50 -20.32
CA TYR A 47 -0.43 -15.59 -21.47
C TYR A 47 -1.73 -14.76 -21.60
N LEU A 48 -1.61 -13.47 -21.93
CA LEU A 48 -2.76 -12.56 -22.03
C LEU A 48 -3.21 -12.28 -23.48
N PRO A 49 -2.34 -11.89 -24.42
CA PRO A 49 -2.78 -11.43 -25.74
C PRO A 49 -3.65 -12.46 -26.48
N GLY A 50 -4.93 -12.15 -26.67
CA GLY A 50 -5.84 -13.00 -27.44
C GLY A 50 -6.25 -14.30 -26.74
N ALA A 51 -5.88 -14.48 -25.47
CA ALA A 51 -6.09 -15.72 -24.76
C ALA A 51 -7.59 -16.04 -24.58
N PRO A 52 -8.01 -17.29 -24.79
CA PRO A 52 -9.41 -17.68 -24.68
C PRO A 52 -9.86 -17.76 -23.22
N LEU A 53 -11.15 -17.50 -23.01
CA LEU A 53 -11.86 -17.84 -21.78
C LEU A 53 -12.15 -19.36 -21.76
N LEU A 54 -12.16 -19.96 -20.57
CA LEU A 54 -12.48 -21.37 -20.36
C LEU A 54 -14.00 -21.60 -20.34
N SER A 55 -14.74 -20.69 -19.73
CA SER A 55 -16.20 -20.73 -19.65
C SER A 55 -16.81 -19.46 -20.28
N PRO A 56 -16.80 -19.32 -21.62
CA PRO A 56 -17.41 -18.16 -22.25
C PRO A 56 -18.91 -18.11 -21.92
N SER A 57 -19.37 -17.00 -21.34
CA SER A 57 -20.80 -16.78 -21.12
C SER A 57 -21.57 -16.89 -22.45
N ALA A 58 -22.61 -17.74 -22.48
CA ALA A 58 -23.44 -17.97 -23.66
C ALA A 58 -24.09 -16.68 -24.22
N ALA A 59 -24.12 -15.60 -23.43
CA ALA A 59 -24.67 -14.29 -23.82
C ALA A 59 -23.71 -13.40 -24.62
N ALA A 60 -22.43 -13.77 -24.82
CA ALA A 60 -21.41 -12.88 -25.38
C ALA A 60 -20.46 -13.55 -26.41
N SER A 61 -20.99 -13.93 -27.58
CA SER A 61 -20.22 -14.62 -28.63
C SER A 61 -19.02 -13.83 -29.21
N LYS A 62 -19.01 -12.50 -29.12
CA LYS A 62 -17.89 -11.64 -29.59
C LYS A 62 -16.73 -11.52 -28.58
N ALA A 63 -16.89 -11.98 -27.35
CA ALA A 63 -15.95 -11.66 -26.27
C ALA A 63 -15.46 -12.88 -25.49
N SER A 64 -15.37 -14.03 -26.16
CA SER A 64 -14.88 -15.30 -25.61
C SER A 64 -13.35 -15.35 -25.39
N ARG A 65 -12.66 -14.21 -25.54
CA ARG A 65 -11.21 -14.09 -25.48
C ARG A 65 -10.79 -12.67 -25.12
N LEU A 66 -9.57 -12.53 -24.62
CA LEU A 66 -8.91 -11.24 -24.45
C LEU A 66 -8.59 -10.59 -25.80
N CYS A 67 -8.36 -9.28 -25.80
CA CYS A 67 -7.82 -8.59 -26.96
C CYS A 67 -6.38 -9.06 -27.27
N PRO A 68 -6.00 -9.21 -28.56
CA PRO A 68 -4.66 -9.62 -28.96
C PRO A 68 -3.60 -8.52 -28.76
N ARG A 69 -4.01 -7.29 -28.47
CA ARG A 69 -3.12 -6.17 -28.17
C ARG A 69 -3.67 -5.41 -26.98
N ALA A 70 -2.79 -5.06 -26.05
CA ALA A 70 -3.13 -4.17 -24.95
C ALA A 70 -3.35 -2.74 -25.46
N GLU A 71 -4.25 -1.99 -24.81
CA GLU A 71 -4.53 -0.61 -25.16
C GLU A 71 -5.04 0.19 -23.96
N LEU A 72 -4.52 1.41 -23.78
CA LEU A 72 -5.06 2.39 -22.84
C LEU A 72 -6.17 3.22 -23.50
N GLY A 73 -7.22 3.51 -22.73
CA GLY A 73 -8.32 4.37 -23.13
C GLY A 73 -8.09 5.84 -22.79
N ALA A 74 -8.82 6.74 -23.45
CA ALA A 74 -8.71 8.19 -23.26
C ALA A 74 -8.90 8.61 -21.79
N ALA A 75 -9.82 7.96 -21.06
CA ALA A 75 -10.04 8.25 -19.64
C ALA A 75 -8.81 7.99 -18.76
N SER A 76 -7.89 7.10 -19.15
CA SER A 76 -6.63 6.90 -18.44
C SER A 76 -5.74 8.15 -18.46
N GLY A 77 -5.91 9.02 -19.46
CA GLY A 77 -5.18 10.29 -19.57
C GLY A 77 -5.75 11.42 -18.70
N HIS A 78 -7.00 11.31 -18.26
CA HIS A 78 -7.64 12.26 -17.33
C HIS A 78 -7.23 12.01 -15.87
N GLY A 79 -6.90 10.76 -15.53
CA GLY A 79 -6.72 10.35 -14.14
C GLY A 79 -8.03 10.01 -13.46
N ALA A 80 -7.98 9.80 -12.16
CA ALA A 80 -9.15 9.54 -11.32
C ALA A 80 -9.37 10.70 -10.33
N THR A 81 -10.47 10.64 -9.57
CA THR A 81 -10.85 11.75 -8.67
C THR A 81 -9.91 11.94 -7.48
N ASP A 82 -9.10 10.93 -7.17
CA ASP A 82 -8.06 10.97 -6.16
C ASP A 82 -6.85 11.78 -6.64
N HIS A 83 -6.41 11.61 -7.89
CA HIS A 83 -5.38 12.44 -8.52
C HIS A 83 -5.59 12.65 -10.04
N PRO A 84 -5.69 13.91 -10.51
CA PRO A 84 -5.65 14.19 -11.93
C PRO A 84 -4.25 13.95 -12.50
N VAL A 85 -4.19 13.50 -13.76
CA VAL A 85 -2.92 13.25 -14.44
C VAL A 85 -2.50 14.50 -15.20
N THR A 86 -1.19 14.76 -15.32
CA THR A 86 -0.66 15.92 -16.05
C THR A 86 -1.04 15.96 -17.54
N LEU A 87 -1.43 14.81 -18.11
CA LEU A 87 -1.93 14.70 -19.47
C LEU A 87 -3.37 15.22 -19.65
N ASP A 88 -4.13 15.45 -18.57
CA ASP A 88 -5.53 15.86 -18.64
C ASP A 88 -5.73 17.14 -19.49
N ALA A 89 -4.80 18.08 -19.38
CA ALA A 89 -4.80 19.33 -20.16
C ALA A 89 -4.67 19.12 -21.68
N LEU A 90 -4.14 17.97 -22.12
CA LEU A 90 -3.96 17.58 -23.52
C LEU A 90 -5.06 16.65 -24.02
N MET A 91 -5.96 16.19 -23.15
CA MET A 91 -7.03 15.27 -23.52
C MET A 91 -8.23 16.00 -24.12
N GLU A 92 -8.90 15.33 -25.06
CA GLU A 92 -10.14 15.83 -25.64
C GLU A 92 -11.25 15.85 -24.59
N ARG A 93 -11.90 17.00 -24.39
CA ARG A 93 -13.08 17.08 -23.53
C ARG A 93 -14.27 16.45 -24.24
N GLY A 94 -14.88 15.43 -23.64
CA GLY A 94 -16.03 14.75 -24.22
C GLY A 94 -16.23 13.36 -23.64
N SER A 95 -16.90 12.49 -24.40
CA SER A 95 -17.04 11.09 -24.00
C SER A 95 -15.76 10.29 -24.30
N ASP A 96 -15.33 9.50 -23.33
CA ASP A 96 -14.27 8.49 -23.46
C ASP A 96 -14.75 7.16 -24.05
N VAL A 97 -16.04 7.11 -24.41
CA VAL A 97 -16.67 5.99 -25.11
C VAL A 97 -16.66 6.30 -26.61
N ASP A 98 -16.01 5.43 -27.39
CA ASP A 98 -16.13 5.41 -28.85
C ASP A 98 -17.25 4.45 -29.27
N ALA A 99 -18.46 5.00 -29.40
CA ALA A 99 -19.65 4.24 -29.78
C ALA A 99 -19.59 3.65 -31.21
N ARG A 100 -18.66 4.10 -32.06
CA ARG A 100 -18.50 3.58 -33.43
C ARG A 100 -17.44 2.50 -33.52
N ARG A 101 -16.64 2.31 -32.48
CA ARG A 101 -15.62 1.28 -32.43
C ARG A 101 -16.28 -0.10 -32.39
N ASP A 102 -15.85 -0.99 -33.27
CA ASP A 102 -16.42 -2.33 -33.46
C ASP A 102 -15.40 -3.47 -33.34
N ASP A 103 -14.17 -3.15 -32.92
CA ASP A 103 -13.12 -4.12 -32.62
C ASP A 103 -13.24 -4.72 -31.19
N CYS A 104 -12.30 -5.58 -30.80
CA CYS A 104 -12.33 -6.26 -29.50
C CYS A 104 -12.29 -5.32 -28.28
N HIS A 105 -11.80 -4.09 -28.44
CA HIS A 105 -11.68 -3.11 -27.37
C HIS A 105 -12.92 -2.25 -27.22
N ALA A 106 -13.88 -2.35 -28.13
CA ALA A 106 -15.12 -1.61 -28.05
C ALA A 106 -15.77 -1.70 -26.65
N PRO A 107 -16.23 -0.58 -26.07
CA PRO A 107 -16.35 0.75 -26.70
C PRO A 107 -15.22 1.72 -26.32
N LYS A 108 -14.03 1.24 -25.91
CA LYS A 108 -12.92 2.10 -25.46
C LYS A 108 -12.50 3.10 -26.54
N LYS A 109 -12.48 4.39 -26.21
CA LYS A 109 -11.78 5.38 -27.05
C LYS A 109 -10.29 5.29 -26.78
N ARG A 110 -9.47 5.10 -27.81
CA ARG A 110 -8.01 4.97 -27.66
C ARG A 110 -7.39 6.24 -27.07
N LEU A 111 -6.57 6.13 -26.02
CA LEU A 111 -5.79 7.24 -25.48
C LEU A 111 -4.95 7.86 -26.58
N LEU A 112 -5.01 9.18 -26.79
CA LEU A 112 -4.29 9.90 -27.86
C LEU A 112 -4.52 9.35 -29.29
N GLY A 113 -5.58 8.56 -29.52
CA GLY A 113 -5.90 8.00 -30.83
C GLY A 113 -4.71 7.26 -31.48
N PRO A 114 -4.43 7.45 -32.78
CA PRO A 114 -3.31 6.82 -33.47
C PRO A 114 -1.93 7.10 -32.87
N LEU A 115 -1.75 8.22 -32.14
CA LEU A 115 -0.46 8.62 -31.58
C LEU A 115 0.03 7.69 -30.46
N GLN A 116 -0.85 6.97 -29.77
CA GLN A 116 -0.44 6.00 -28.74
C GLN A 116 0.52 4.95 -29.30
N GLY A 117 0.21 4.41 -30.48
CA GLY A 117 1.06 3.43 -31.14
C GLY A 117 2.42 4.00 -31.56
N LEU A 118 2.49 5.31 -31.84
CA LEU A 118 3.75 5.99 -32.17
C LEU A 118 4.61 6.24 -30.92
N LEU A 119 3.98 6.61 -29.80
CA LEU A 119 4.67 6.97 -28.55
C LEU A 119 5.08 5.75 -27.70
N VAL A 120 4.17 4.78 -27.58
CA VAL A 120 4.38 3.56 -26.77
C VAL A 120 4.95 2.42 -27.63
N GLY A 121 4.82 2.52 -28.95
CA GLY A 121 5.13 1.45 -29.89
C GLY A 121 3.94 0.50 -30.09
N THR A 122 3.92 -0.21 -31.22
CA THR A 122 2.85 -1.16 -31.56
C THR A 122 3.19 -2.61 -31.22
N SER A 123 4.35 -2.87 -30.63
CA SER A 123 4.76 -4.21 -30.23
C SER A 123 3.95 -4.68 -29.02
N PRO A 124 3.39 -5.91 -29.03
CA PRO A 124 2.72 -6.48 -27.85
C PRO A 124 3.60 -6.52 -26.60
N THR A 125 4.94 -6.57 -26.76
CA THR A 125 5.90 -6.61 -25.65
C THR A 125 6.03 -5.30 -24.88
N LYS A 126 5.43 -4.20 -25.35
CA LYS A 126 5.42 -2.92 -24.64
C LYS A 126 4.43 -2.89 -23.49
N TYR A 127 3.53 -3.87 -23.44
CA TYR A 127 2.68 -4.15 -22.29
C TYR A 127 3.00 -5.55 -21.73
N PRO A 128 2.71 -5.79 -20.45
CA PRO A 128 2.90 -7.11 -19.85
C PRO A 128 2.11 -8.21 -20.59
N THR A 129 2.78 -9.26 -21.07
CA THR A 129 2.16 -10.32 -21.91
C THR A 129 1.80 -11.60 -21.15
N HIS A 130 2.35 -11.80 -19.95
CA HIS A 130 2.12 -12.97 -19.09
C HIS A 130 1.81 -12.50 -17.68
N ALA A 131 0.66 -12.88 -17.14
CA ALA A 131 0.26 -12.53 -15.77
C ALA A 131 0.61 -13.65 -14.77
N PRO A 132 1.28 -13.32 -13.65
CA PRO A 132 1.57 -14.26 -12.56
C PRO A 132 0.41 -14.36 -11.56
N PHE A 133 -0.32 -15.46 -11.59
CA PHE A 133 -1.40 -15.77 -10.65
C PHE A 133 -0.86 -16.62 -9.50
N ALA A 134 -1.23 -16.28 -8.26
CA ALA A 134 -0.97 -17.15 -7.12
C ALA A 134 -2.21 -17.28 -6.23
N LEU A 135 -2.50 -18.50 -5.79
CA LEU A 135 -3.53 -18.81 -4.81
C LEU A 135 -2.85 -19.43 -3.60
N LEU A 136 -3.08 -18.87 -2.42
CA LEU A 136 -2.57 -19.39 -1.15
C LEU A 136 -3.76 -19.81 -0.29
N ARG A 137 -3.70 -21.01 0.28
CA ARG A 137 -4.60 -21.47 1.33
C ARG A 137 -3.89 -21.37 2.67
N VAL A 138 -4.57 -20.78 3.63
CA VAL A 138 -4.22 -20.80 5.05
C VAL A 138 -5.45 -21.29 5.81
N ASP A 139 -5.43 -22.55 6.21
CA ASP A 139 -6.54 -23.25 6.87
C ASP A 139 -7.87 -23.18 6.10
N ASP A 140 -8.82 -22.37 6.55
CA ASP A 140 -10.15 -22.15 5.97
C ASP A 140 -10.23 -20.89 5.09
N THR A 141 -9.08 -20.28 4.77
CA THR A 141 -9.00 -19.01 4.04
C THR A 141 -8.13 -19.12 2.79
N TRP A 142 -8.64 -18.63 1.66
CA TRP A 142 -7.94 -18.58 0.37
C TRP A 142 -7.64 -17.13 -0.03
N LEU A 143 -6.39 -16.87 -0.40
CA LEU A 143 -5.90 -15.56 -0.79
C LEU A 143 -5.51 -15.59 -2.28
N SER A 144 -6.26 -14.84 -3.09
CA SER A 144 -6.01 -14.67 -4.53
C SER A 144 -5.10 -13.47 -4.77
N PHE A 145 -3.83 -13.74 -5.10
CA PHE A 145 -2.86 -12.70 -5.43
C PHE A 145 -3.00 -12.27 -6.89
N VAL A 146 -3.61 -11.11 -7.08
CA VAL A 146 -3.98 -10.55 -8.38
C VAL A 146 -2.92 -9.55 -8.84
N PRO A 147 -2.30 -9.75 -10.03
CA PRO A 147 -1.32 -8.82 -10.56
C PRO A 147 -1.99 -7.59 -11.20
N GLY A 148 -2.61 -6.73 -10.39
CA GLY A 148 -3.31 -5.54 -10.87
C GLY A 148 -4.26 -4.95 -9.83
N GLU A 149 -5.12 -4.05 -10.29
CA GLU A 149 -6.08 -3.31 -9.48
C GLU A 149 -7.52 -3.73 -9.81
N PRO A 150 -8.03 -4.82 -9.21
CA PRO A 150 -9.42 -5.22 -9.38
C PRO A 150 -10.37 -4.23 -8.75
N THR A 151 -11.42 -3.86 -9.49
CA THR A 151 -12.57 -3.18 -8.89
C THR A 151 -13.22 -4.06 -7.82
N VAL A 152 -14.06 -3.44 -6.98
CA VAL A 152 -14.83 -4.17 -5.97
C VAL A 152 -15.61 -5.33 -6.59
N GLN A 153 -16.25 -5.12 -7.74
CA GLN A 153 -17.05 -6.16 -8.39
C GLN A 153 -16.19 -7.24 -9.05
N ALA A 154 -15.06 -6.87 -9.68
CA ALA A 154 -14.13 -7.84 -10.23
C ALA A 154 -13.51 -8.72 -9.12
N GLY A 155 -13.11 -8.11 -8.00
CA GLY A 155 -12.60 -8.84 -6.84
C GLY A 155 -13.64 -9.76 -6.19
N ALA A 156 -14.89 -9.30 -6.08
CA ALA A 156 -15.99 -10.12 -5.59
C ALA A 156 -16.27 -11.32 -6.50
N ALA A 157 -16.21 -11.14 -7.82
CA ALA A 157 -16.38 -12.22 -8.79
C ALA A 157 -15.26 -13.27 -8.69
N ILE A 158 -14.00 -12.84 -8.54
CA ILE A 158 -12.86 -13.74 -8.29
C ILE A 158 -13.09 -14.57 -7.01
N ASN A 159 -13.43 -13.91 -5.89
CA ASN A 159 -13.72 -14.59 -4.63
C ASN A 159 -14.86 -15.61 -4.78
N ALA A 160 -15.95 -15.22 -5.44
CA ALA A 160 -17.08 -16.12 -5.68
C ALA A 160 -16.68 -17.34 -6.50
N ARG A 161 -15.81 -17.17 -7.50
CA ARG A 161 -15.34 -18.27 -8.34
C ARG A 161 -14.43 -19.25 -7.58
N VAL A 162 -13.56 -18.74 -6.71
CA VAL A 162 -12.72 -19.58 -5.83
C VAL A 162 -13.60 -20.33 -4.83
N LEU A 163 -14.49 -19.64 -4.13
CA LEU A 163 -15.39 -20.23 -3.12
C LEU A 163 -16.38 -21.26 -3.70
N ALA A 164 -16.72 -21.16 -4.98
CA ALA A 164 -17.53 -22.16 -5.67
C ALA A 164 -16.78 -23.49 -5.90
N THR A 165 -15.45 -23.49 -5.74
CA THR A 165 -14.57 -24.64 -6.03
C THR A 165 -13.98 -25.24 -4.76
N VAL A 166 -13.53 -24.41 -3.81
CA VAL A 166 -12.73 -24.86 -2.66
C VAL A 166 -13.58 -25.21 -1.44
N HIS A 167 -13.08 -26.13 -0.61
CA HIS A 167 -13.72 -26.54 0.62
C HIS A 167 -12.72 -26.64 1.79
N ALA A 168 -13.15 -26.27 2.99
CA ALA A 168 -12.37 -26.55 4.20
C ALA A 168 -12.54 -28.03 4.59
N GLU A 169 -11.43 -28.69 4.95
CA GLU A 169 -11.39 -30.14 5.25
C GLU A 169 -12.34 -30.61 6.36
N ASP A 170 -12.71 -29.72 7.29
CA ASP A 170 -13.58 -30.02 8.42
C ASP A 170 -15.02 -29.55 8.21
N GLY A 171 -15.37 -29.16 6.98
CA GLY A 171 -16.70 -28.67 6.64
C GLY A 171 -17.03 -27.28 7.18
N ARG A 172 -16.05 -26.55 7.76
CA ARG A 172 -16.23 -25.13 8.08
C ARG A 172 -16.45 -24.30 6.80
N PRO A 173 -17.10 -23.13 6.90
CA PRO A 173 -17.20 -22.21 5.78
C PRO A 173 -15.80 -21.79 5.30
N ALA A 174 -15.56 -21.91 4.00
CA ALA A 174 -14.38 -21.33 3.37
C ALA A 174 -14.53 -19.80 3.27
N HIS A 175 -13.41 -19.09 3.41
CA HIS A 175 -13.30 -17.65 3.21
C HIS A 175 -12.36 -17.37 2.04
N ALA A 176 -12.60 -16.29 1.30
CA ALA A 176 -11.71 -15.86 0.22
C ALA A 176 -11.49 -14.35 0.28
N ALA A 177 -10.26 -13.93 0.00
CA ALA A 177 -9.91 -12.53 -0.17
C ALA A 177 -8.98 -12.34 -1.37
N VAL A 178 -9.11 -11.17 -2.00
CA VAL A 178 -8.23 -10.75 -3.08
C VAL A 178 -7.12 -9.87 -2.51
N VAL A 179 -5.89 -10.19 -2.89
CA VAL A 179 -4.69 -9.38 -2.63
C VAL A 179 -4.26 -8.79 -3.96
N GLY A 180 -4.67 -7.55 -4.23
CA GLY A 180 -4.27 -6.81 -5.43
C GLY A 180 -2.80 -6.37 -5.39
N LEU A 181 -2.32 -5.82 -6.50
CA LEU A 181 -0.94 -5.32 -6.66
C LEU A 181 0.14 -6.36 -6.31
N ALA A 182 -0.16 -7.64 -6.52
CA ALA A 182 0.71 -8.74 -6.15
C ALA A 182 1.48 -9.31 -7.35
N ASN A 183 2.75 -9.68 -7.15
CA ASN A 183 3.66 -10.31 -8.12
C ASN A 183 4.04 -9.45 -9.33
N ALA A 184 3.09 -8.73 -9.94
CA ALA A 184 3.30 -7.85 -11.09
C ALA A 184 2.15 -6.83 -11.22
N TYR A 185 2.21 -5.95 -12.23
CA TYR A 185 1.28 -4.84 -12.39
C TYR A 185 0.69 -4.74 -13.80
N PHE A 186 -0.62 -4.91 -13.92
CA PHE A 186 -1.36 -4.92 -15.20
C PHE A 186 -2.44 -3.85 -15.27
N GLN A 187 -2.22 -2.72 -14.56
CA GLN A 187 -3.21 -1.65 -14.44
C GLN A 187 -4.50 -2.18 -13.78
N TYR A 188 -5.65 -1.71 -14.26
CA TYR A 188 -6.95 -2.01 -13.68
C TYR A 188 -7.61 -3.25 -14.27
N LEU A 189 -8.45 -3.87 -13.45
CA LEU A 189 -9.28 -5.00 -13.83
C LEU A 189 -10.74 -4.68 -13.52
N THR A 190 -11.53 -4.48 -14.58
CA THR A 190 -12.95 -4.17 -14.50
C THR A 190 -13.82 -5.30 -15.03
N THR A 191 -15.04 -5.42 -14.49
CA THR A 191 -16.08 -6.26 -15.10
C THR A 191 -16.51 -5.67 -16.45
N ARG A 192 -17.16 -6.45 -17.32
CA ARG A 192 -17.69 -5.94 -18.61
C ARG A 192 -18.60 -4.72 -18.46
N ARG A 193 -19.42 -4.69 -17.42
CA ARG A 193 -20.37 -3.60 -17.16
C ARG A 193 -19.65 -2.32 -16.77
N GLU A 194 -18.65 -2.42 -15.89
CA GLU A 194 -17.79 -1.30 -15.52
C GLU A 194 -16.95 -0.83 -16.71
N TYR A 195 -16.37 -1.78 -17.48
CA TYR A 195 -15.63 -1.49 -18.69
C TYR A 195 -16.46 -0.67 -19.69
N ALA A 196 -17.75 -0.99 -19.88
CA ALA A 196 -18.59 -0.26 -20.82
C ALA A 196 -18.77 1.23 -20.50
N VAL A 197 -18.57 1.63 -19.23
CA VAL A 197 -18.63 3.04 -18.81
C VAL A 197 -17.42 3.84 -19.28
N GLN A 198 -16.25 3.19 -19.40
CA GLN A 198 -14.97 3.83 -19.73
C GLN A 198 -14.63 5.01 -18.82
N ALA A 199 -14.88 4.86 -17.51
CA ALA A 199 -14.17 5.64 -16.49
C ALA A 199 -12.67 5.24 -16.47
N TYR A 200 -11.86 5.88 -15.63
CA TYR A 200 -10.42 5.66 -15.54
C TYR A 200 -10.04 4.17 -15.49
N GLU A 201 -10.72 3.38 -14.65
CA GLU A 201 -10.45 1.97 -14.44
C GLU A 201 -10.79 1.13 -15.69
N GLY A 202 -11.91 1.46 -16.35
CA GLY A 202 -12.35 0.81 -17.59
C GLY A 202 -11.43 1.12 -18.77
N ALA A 203 -10.96 2.37 -18.85
CA ALA A 203 -9.98 2.80 -19.84
C ALA A 203 -8.61 2.16 -19.61
N SER A 204 -8.24 1.97 -18.33
CA SER A 204 -6.98 1.33 -17.92
C SER A 204 -7.03 -0.19 -17.90
N THR A 205 -8.17 -0.81 -18.25
CA THR A 205 -8.29 -2.27 -18.40
C THR A 205 -7.68 -2.72 -19.73
N LEU A 206 -6.41 -3.16 -19.69
CA LEU A 206 -5.54 -3.26 -20.86
C LEU A 206 -6.00 -4.22 -21.95
N TYR A 207 -6.58 -5.37 -21.61
CA TYR A 207 -6.86 -6.47 -22.55
C TYR A 207 -8.34 -6.59 -22.95
N GLY A 208 -9.07 -5.48 -22.82
CA GLY A 208 -10.46 -5.37 -23.26
C GLY A 208 -11.48 -5.83 -22.21
N PRO A 209 -12.77 -5.92 -22.59
CA PRO A 209 -13.87 -6.11 -21.65
C PRO A 209 -13.87 -7.48 -20.95
N ALA A 210 -13.18 -8.48 -21.50
CA ALA A 210 -13.14 -9.84 -20.97
C ALA A 210 -12.08 -10.06 -19.87
N SER A 211 -11.34 -9.00 -19.49
CA SER A 211 -10.18 -9.13 -18.60
C SER A 211 -10.53 -9.75 -17.24
N ALA A 212 -11.60 -9.29 -16.56
CA ALA A 212 -11.99 -9.84 -15.25
C ALA A 212 -12.35 -11.33 -15.33
N GLU A 213 -13.19 -11.72 -16.29
CA GLU A 213 -13.60 -13.12 -16.49
C GLU A 213 -12.40 -14.03 -16.78
N TYR A 214 -11.40 -13.53 -17.51
CA TYR A 214 -10.16 -14.26 -17.73
C TYR A 214 -9.44 -14.55 -16.42
N PHE A 215 -9.33 -13.55 -15.54
CA PHE A 215 -8.67 -13.70 -14.24
C PHE A 215 -9.46 -14.65 -13.33
N GLU A 216 -10.79 -14.52 -13.30
CA GLU A 216 -11.68 -15.45 -12.59
C GLU A 216 -11.44 -16.91 -13.03
N ASP A 217 -11.36 -17.17 -14.34
CA ASP A 217 -11.07 -18.49 -14.90
C ASP A 217 -9.71 -19.02 -14.44
N ARG A 218 -8.66 -18.19 -14.39
CA ARG A 218 -7.33 -18.61 -13.93
C ARG A 218 -7.31 -18.93 -12.44
N PHE A 219 -7.99 -18.15 -11.59
CA PHE A 219 -8.12 -18.52 -10.18
C PHE A 219 -8.98 -19.77 -9.97
N SER A 220 -10.01 -19.98 -10.80
CA SER A 220 -10.78 -21.22 -10.80
C SER A 220 -9.91 -22.44 -11.10
N LEU A 221 -9.01 -22.34 -12.07
CA LEU A 221 -8.05 -23.40 -12.37
C LEU A 221 -7.12 -23.69 -11.19
N LEU A 222 -6.55 -22.66 -10.57
CA LEU A 222 -5.70 -22.83 -9.40
C LEU A 222 -6.44 -23.50 -8.24
N ALA A 223 -7.70 -23.09 -8.01
CA ALA A 223 -8.57 -23.68 -7.00
C ALA A 223 -8.87 -25.16 -7.30
N ARG A 224 -9.25 -25.50 -8.54
CA ARG A 224 -9.51 -26.90 -8.96
C ARG A 224 -8.27 -27.78 -8.78
N SER A 225 -7.09 -27.24 -9.11
CA SER A 225 -5.82 -27.94 -8.87
C SER A 225 -5.48 -28.11 -7.39
N MET A 226 -5.86 -27.17 -6.52
CA MET A 226 -5.74 -27.37 -5.07
C MET A 226 -6.61 -28.53 -4.59
N GLU A 227 -7.80 -28.70 -5.16
CA GLU A 227 -8.71 -29.83 -4.86
C GLU A 227 -8.30 -31.15 -5.55
N GLY A 228 -7.10 -31.19 -6.17
CA GLY A 228 -6.53 -32.40 -6.75
C GLY A 228 -6.98 -32.69 -8.19
N GLU A 229 -7.72 -31.79 -8.83
CA GLU A 229 -8.06 -31.96 -10.25
C GLU A 229 -6.83 -31.77 -11.15
N ASN A 230 -6.70 -32.63 -12.15
CA ASN A 230 -5.70 -32.45 -13.21
C ASN A 230 -6.23 -31.45 -14.24
N ILE A 231 -5.57 -30.29 -14.35
CA ILE A 231 -5.94 -29.20 -15.25
C ILE A 231 -4.97 -29.01 -16.43
N ASP A 232 -4.07 -29.98 -16.67
CA ASP A 232 -3.03 -29.85 -17.71
C ASP A 232 -3.61 -29.63 -19.11
N ALA A 233 -4.79 -30.20 -19.40
CA ALA A 233 -5.46 -30.05 -20.69
C ALA A 233 -5.93 -28.60 -20.91
N GLU A 234 -6.41 -27.92 -19.86
CA GLU A 234 -6.88 -26.54 -19.90
C GLU A 234 -5.75 -25.51 -19.97
N LEU A 235 -4.55 -25.85 -19.46
CA LEU A 235 -3.34 -25.01 -19.58
C LEU A 235 -2.72 -25.09 -20.98
N GLY A 236 -3.02 -26.15 -21.74
CA GLY A 236 -2.53 -26.34 -23.10
C GLY A 236 -1.01 -26.51 -23.15
N ARG A 237 -0.34 -25.80 -24.06
CA ARG A 237 1.13 -25.81 -24.20
C ARG A 237 1.83 -24.71 -23.39
N GLY A 238 1.08 -23.97 -22.58
CA GLY A 238 1.62 -22.91 -21.72
C GLY A 238 2.39 -23.45 -20.52
N PRO A 239 2.92 -22.54 -19.67
CA PRO A 239 3.58 -22.91 -18.42
C PRO A 239 2.65 -23.76 -17.55
N LYS A 240 3.20 -24.80 -16.92
CA LYS A 240 2.47 -25.62 -15.96
C LYS A 240 2.38 -24.91 -14.61
N ILE A 241 1.55 -25.46 -13.72
CA ILE A 241 1.48 -24.98 -12.35
C ILE A 241 2.87 -25.07 -11.69
N GLY A 242 3.27 -23.99 -11.04
CA GLY A 242 4.57 -23.87 -10.36
C GLY A 242 5.72 -23.47 -11.27
N GLU A 243 5.50 -23.34 -12.58
CA GLU A 243 6.53 -22.87 -13.51
C GLU A 243 6.45 -21.34 -13.66
N ALA A 244 7.60 -20.69 -13.54
CA ALA A 244 7.77 -19.27 -13.83
C ALA A 244 8.45 -19.08 -15.19
N VAL A 245 8.02 -18.10 -15.97
CA VAL A 245 8.58 -17.79 -17.29
C VAL A 245 9.52 -16.59 -17.13
N ALA A 246 10.75 -16.75 -17.59
CA ALA A 246 11.64 -15.61 -17.73
C ALA A 246 11.08 -14.65 -18.78
N PHE A 247 10.79 -13.42 -18.38
CA PHE A 247 10.41 -12.35 -19.31
C PHE A 247 11.46 -11.24 -19.31
N PRO A 248 11.75 -10.65 -20.47
CA PRO A 248 12.59 -9.46 -20.53
C PRO A 248 11.84 -8.30 -19.89
N TYR A 249 12.51 -7.59 -18.98
CA TYR A 249 12.02 -6.33 -18.43
C TYR A 249 13.04 -5.23 -18.71
N GLU A 250 12.55 -4.04 -19.01
CA GLU A 250 13.36 -2.83 -19.09
C GLU A 250 13.27 -2.15 -17.72
N LEU A 251 14.40 -1.87 -17.08
CA LEU A 251 14.40 -0.98 -15.92
C LEU A 251 13.99 0.41 -16.40
N GLY A 252 13.00 1.01 -15.72
CA GLY A 252 12.61 2.39 -16.00
C GLY A 252 13.79 3.34 -15.84
N PRO A 253 13.78 4.50 -16.51
CA PRO A 253 14.86 5.48 -16.39
C PRO A 253 15.02 5.89 -14.93
N GLU A 254 16.26 5.87 -14.44
CA GLU A 254 16.55 6.26 -13.07
C GLU A 254 16.25 7.75 -12.87
N ARG A 255 15.25 8.07 -12.06
CA ARG A 255 14.91 9.45 -11.73
C ARG A 255 15.60 9.81 -10.42
N VAL A 256 16.67 10.60 -10.50
CA VAL A 256 17.38 11.11 -9.31
C VAL A 256 16.53 12.19 -8.63
N ARG A 257 15.53 11.76 -7.85
CA ARG A 257 14.70 12.68 -7.02
C ARG A 257 15.37 13.02 -5.68
N PHE A 258 16.26 12.15 -5.19
CA PHE A 258 17.02 12.34 -3.96
C PHE A 258 18.53 12.24 -4.22
N PRO A 259 19.37 12.88 -3.39
CA PRO A 259 20.82 12.67 -3.43
C PRO A 259 21.11 11.18 -3.30
N ARG A 260 22.05 10.66 -4.09
CA ARG A 260 22.54 9.31 -3.89
C ARG A 260 23.53 9.27 -2.74
N ALA A 261 23.72 8.09 -2.16
CA ALA A 261 24.66 7.92 -1.06
C ALA A 261 26.07 8.32 -1.53
N GLU A 262 26.52 7.83 -2.68
CA GLU A 262 27.85 8.07 -3.24
C GLU A 262 28.18 9.55 -3.48
N SER A 263 27.18 10.39 -3.79
CA SER A 263 27.37 11.82 -4.05
C SER A 263 27.20 12.70 -2.81
N SER A 264 26.73 12.12 -1.70
CA SER A 264 26.54 12.85 -0.45
C SER A 264 27.82 12.83 0.41
N PRO A 265 28.19 13.94 1.07
CA PRO A 265 29.30 13.95 2.01
C PRO A 265 29.18 12.87 3.08
N LEU A 266 30.30 12.44 3.65
CA LEU A 266 30.27 11.54 4.81
C LEU A 266 29.80 12.33 6.04
N LEU A 267 29.04 11.69 6.93
CA LEU A 267 28.50 12.37 8.11
C LEU A 267 29.58 13.05 8.99
N PRO A 268 30.79 12.46 9.18
CA PRO A 268 31.86 13.13 9.92
C PRO A 268 32.54 14.29 9.16
N SER A 269 32.35 14.38 7.84
CA SER A 269 33.00 15.39 6.98
C SER A 269 32.08 16.56 6.65
N LEU A 270 30.93 16.69 7.33
CA LEU A 270 29.99 17.77 7.05
C LEU A 270 30.58 19.13 7.47
N GLU A 271 30.54 20.11 6.58
CA GLU A 271 30.90 21.50 6.85
C GLU A 271 29.92 22.12 7.85
N GLU A 272 28.61 21.91 7.66
CA GLU A 272 27.62 22.29 8.66
C GLU A 272 27.46 21.17 9.69
N PRO A 273 27.75 21.41 10.98
CA PRO A 273 27.83 20.34 11.96
C PRO A 273 26.45 19.77 12.28
N ARG A 274 26.43 18.48 12.57
CA ARG A 274 25.25 17.73 13.02
C ARG A 274 24.89 18.17 14.44
N ARG A 275 23.74 18.85 14.61
CA ARG A 275 23.31 19.39 15.91
C ARG A 275 21.82 19.72 15.92
N GLN A 276 21.25 19.74 17.13
CA GLN A 276 19.93 20.33 17.35
C GLN A 276 19.89 21.78 16.86
N ARG A 277 18.75 22.14 16.27
CA ARG A 277 18.41 23.51 15.82
C ARG A 277 17.24 24.09 16.60
N GLY A 278 16.38 23.25 17.17
CA GLY A 278 15.39 23.68 18.15
C GLY A 278 14.50 22.55 18.65
N LEU A 279 13.85 22.84 19.78
CA LEU A 279 12.89 21.98 20.45
C LEU A 279 11.82 22.87 21.07
N CYS A 280 10.55 22.59 20.81
CA CYS A 280 9.43 23.32 21.40
C CYS A 280 8.17 22.45 21.47
N HIS A 281 7.21 22.81 22.32
CA HIS A 281 5.89 22.17 22.31
C HIS A 281 4.89 23.00 21.50
N LEU A 282 4.07 22.31 20.71
CA LEU A 282 3.03 22.94 19.91
C LEU A 282 1.81 23.27 20.78
N PRO A 283 1.21 24.46 20.63
CA PRO A 283 0.06 24.88 21.44
C PRO A 283 -1.24 24.22 20.92
N ARG A 284 -1.44 22.92 21.16
CA ARG A 284 -2.70 22.23 20.87
C ARG A 284 -3.41 21.77 22.16
N PRO A 285 -4.67 22.17 22.38
CA PRO A 285 -5.43 21.71 23.54
C PRO A 285 -5.60 20.19 23.54
N GLY A 286 -5.31 19.54 24.67
CA GLY A 286 -5.61 18.12 24.89
C GLY A 286 -4.68 17.11 24.20
N ARG A 287 -3.63 17.55 23.51
CA ARG A 287 -2.60 16.67 22.91
C ARG A 287 -1.21 17.22 23.16
N MET A 288 -0.31 16.37 23.66
CA MET A 288 1.10 16.73 23.78
C MET A 288 1.79 16.50 22.44
N GLU A 289 2.15 17.59 21.79
CA GLU A 289 2.90 17.54 20.54
C GLU A 289 4.19 18.32 20.69
N LEU A 290 5.32 17.67 20.39
CA LEU A 290 6.64 18.28 20.42
C LEU A 290 7.16 18.43 18.99
N CYS A 291 7.74 19.58 18.70
CA CYS A 291 8.54 19.73 17.50
C CYS A 291 10.03 19.76 17.85
N PHE A 292 10.78 18.91 17.16
CA PHE A 292 12.24 18.86 17.20
C PHE A 292 12.80 19.03 15.79
N TRP A 293 13.79 19.89 15.62
CA TRP A 293 14.50 20.02 14.35
C TRP A 293 16.00 20.12 14.54
N TRP A 294 16.73 19.59 13.56
CA TRP A 294 18.17 19.41 13.63
C TRP A 294 18.82 19.46 12.24
N SER A 295 20.12 19.69 12.20
CA SER A 295 20.93 19.47 11.00
C SER A 295 21.56 18.09 11.02
N ASP A 296 21.52 17.38 9.91
CA ASP A 296 22.13 16.05 9.73
C ASP A 296 22.56 15.84 8.27
N GLY A 297 23.08 14.66 7.92
CA GLY A 297 23.36 14.29 6.55
C GLY A 297 22.12 14.16 5.68
N SER A 298 22.35 13.90 4.39
CA SER A 298 21.27 13.68 3.42
C SER A 298 20.45 12.43 3.75
N PRO A 299 19.20 12.33 3.26
CA PRO A 299 18.37 11.14 3.43
C PRO A 299 19.04 9.83 2.99
N ALA A 300 20.02 9.90 2.09
CA ALA A 300 20.78 8.75 1.61
C ALA A 300 22.00 8.37 2.47
N ARG A 301 22.35 9.16 3.49
CA ARG A 301 23.47 8.92 4.41
C ARG A 301 23.03 8.60 5.84
N VAL A 302 21.81 8.95 6.21
CA VAL A 302 21.23 8.63 7.51
C VAL A 302 20.44 7.30 7.45
N PRO A 303 20.37 6.52 8.55
CA PRO A 303 19.85 5.15 8.54
C PRO A 303 18.30 5.07 8.60
N ILE A 304 17.60 5.80 7.73
CA ILE A 304 16.13 5.87 7.73
C ILE A 304 15.50 4.51 7.43
N SER A 305 16.17 3.68 6.62
CA SER A 305 15.65 2.38 6.17
C SER A 305 15.88 1.22 7.16
N THR A 306 16.64 1.43 8.23
CA THR A 306 17.06 0.38 9.16
C THR A 306 16.72 0.74 10.61
N GLY A 307 15.56 1.38 10.82
CA GLY A 307 15.13 1.96 12.09
C GLY A 307 15.21 1.03 13.32
N PRO A 308 15.03 1.59 14.54
CA PRO A 308 14.48 2.92 14.77
C PRO A 308 15.49 4.05 14.54
N TRP A 309 15.09 5.06 13.78
CA TRP A 309 15.94 6.21 13.50
C TRP A 309 15.65 7.34 14.49
N LEU A 310 14.39 7.61 14.79
CA LEU A 310 14.00 8.51 15.88
C LEU A 310 13.50 7.74 17.09
N SER A 311 13.88 8.20 18.28
CA SER A 311 13.41 7.62 19.53
C SER A 311 13.31 8.67 20.62
N LEU A 312 12.36 8.48 21.54
CA LEU A 312 12.37 9.17 22.81
C LEU A 312 13.21 8.33 23.78
N VAL A 313 14.31 8.89 24.28
CA VAL A 313 15.26 8.19 25.16
C VAL A 313 15.35 8.86 26.51
N ARG A 314 15.71 8.12 27.55
CA ARG A 314 16.02 8.70 28.86
C ARG A 314 17.34 9.47 28.78
N ALA A 315 17.41 10.61 29.48
CA ALA A 315 18.56 11.50 29.44
C ALA A 315 19.78 10.98 30.23
N ASP A 316 19.56 10.08 31.19
CA ASP A 316 20.57 9.54 32.09
C ASP A 316 21.36 8.37 31.49
N ASN A 317 20.66 7.42 30.86
CA ASN A 317 21.25 6.19 30.35
C ASN A 317 21.08 6.00 28.83
N GLY A 318 20.28 6.86 28.17
CA GLY A 318 20.05 6.79 26.72
C GLY A 318 19.17 5.62 26.27
N GLU A 319 18.55 4.89 27.19
CA GLU A 319 17.60 3.82 26.87
C GLU A 319 16.30 4.40 26.31
N THR A 320 15.74 3.76 25.28
CA THR A 320 14.44 4.15 24.71
C THR A 320 13.33 4.02 25.76
N VAL A 321 12.50 5.06 25.85
CA VAL A 321 11.33 5.09 26.72
C VAL A 321 10.32 4.08 26.20
N ARG A 322 9.78 3.25 27.10
CA ARG A 322 8.82 2.21 26.78
C ARG A 322 7.46 2.59 27.37
N PRO A 323 6.37 2.54 26.57
CA PRO A 323 5.06 2.79 27.12
C PRO A 323 4.58 1.57 27.92
N CYS A 324 3.93 1.83 29.05
CA CYS A 324 3.38 0.82 29.94
C CYS A 324 1.87 1.06 30.12
N ASN A 325 1.09 -0.01 30.31
CA ASN A 325 -0.36 0.07 30.57
C ASN A 325 -1.18 0.78 29.46
N THR A 326 -0.80 0.66 28.18
CA THR A 326 -1.48 1.29 27.03
C THR A 326 -2.85 0.69 26.69
N GLN A 327 -3.22 -0.43 27.32
CA GLN A 327 -4.57 -0.99 27.27
C GLN A 327 -5.01 -1.49 28.66
N PRO A 328 -6.32 -1.52 28.97
CA PRO A 328 -6.82 -2.30 30.10
C PRO A 328 -6.36 -3.74 29.87
N ALA A 329 -5.64 -4.31 30.83
CA ALA A 329 -5.20 -5.69 30.70
C ALA A 329 -6.42 -6.58 30.47
N LEU A 330 -6.39 -7.36 29.39
CA LEU A 330 -7.17 -8.60 29.35
C LEU A 330 -6.82 -9.35 30.64
N ASP A 331 -7.82 -9.91 31.34
CA ASP A 331 -7.60 -10.70 32.57
C ASP A 331 -6.61 -11.84 32.27
N SER A 332 -5.33 -11.56 32.49
CA SER A 332 -4.20 -12.35 32.08
C SER A 332 -3.14 -12.23 33.17
N PRO A 333 -2.48 -13.33 33.56
CA PRO A 333 -1.40 -13.28 34.55
C PRO A 333 -0.23 -12.36 34.15
N TRP A 334 -0.17 -11.93 32.89
CA TRP A 334 0.85 -11.05 32.31
C TRP A 334 0.48 -9.55 32.34
N ALA A 335 -0.65 -9.19 32.97
CA ALA A 335 -1.31 -7.88 32.96
C ALA A 335 -0.50 -6.65 33.41
N LYS A 336 0.72 -6.82 33.96
CA LYS A 336 1.53 -5.72 34.51
C LYS A 336 2.89 -5.51 33.84
N ALA A 337 3.22 -6.28 32.81
CA ALA A 337 4.45 -6.05 32.09
C ALA A 337 4.24 -4.96 31.03
N CYS A 338 5.08 -3.94 31.01
CA CYS A 338 5.23 -3.10 29.82
C CYS A 338 5.56 -4.04 28.65
N ASP A 339 4.92 -3.86 27.50
CA ASP A 339 5.25 -4.66 26.33
C ASP A 339 6.76 -4.47 26.02
N PRO A 340 7.58 -5.53 26.10
CA PRO A 340 9.02 -5.42 25.84
C PRO A 340 9.33 -5.06 24.38
N GLY A 341 8.36 -5.18 23.46
CA GLY A 341 8.44 -4.68 22.10
C GLY A 341 8.04 -3.21 21.95
N ALA A 342 7.21 -2.68 22.86
CA ALA A 342 6.73 -1.30 22.79
C ALA A 342 7.84 -0.33 23.22
N ALA A 343 8.21 0.55 22.31
CA ALA A 343 9.17 1.61 22.49
C ALA A 343 8.63 2.86 21.80
N ILE A 344 8.81 4.03 22.41
CA ILE A 344 8.41 5.30 21.80
C ILE A 344 9.49 5.67 20.78
N ASP A 345 9.32 5.17 19.56
CA ASP A 345 10.19 5.36 18.41
C ASP A 345 9.41 5.41 17.08
N ASP A 346 10.12 5.66 15.98
CA ASP A 346 9.54 5.84 14.65
C ASP A 346 9.09 4.55 13.95
N ARG A 347 9.07 3.41 14.64
CA ARG A 347 8.35 2.20 14.18
C ARG A 347 6.85 2.31 14.45
N GLY A 348 6.45 3.19 15.37
CA GLY A 348 5.06 3.58 15.62
C GLY A 348 4.58 4.71 14.69
N LEU A 349 3.44 5.31 15.03
CA LEU A 349 2.86 6.45 14.31
C LEU A 349 3.12 7.80 15.00
N ASP A 350 3.92 7.79 16.06
CA ASP A 350 4.09 8.97 16.93
C ASP A 350 4.99 10.02 16.29
N PHE A 351 5.87 9.63 15.36
CA PHE A 351 6.85 10.51 14.73
C PHE A 351 6.46 10.85 13.29
N GLU A 352 6.35 12.14 12.99
CA GLU A 352 6.17 12.65 11.63
C GLU A 352 7.40 13.45 11.19
N THR A 353 8.30 12.80 10.45
CA THR A 353 9.60 13.36 10.08
C THR A 353 9.63 13.86 8.64
N ARG A 354 10.21 15.05 8.45
CA ARG A 354 10.33 15.71 7.14
C ARG A 354 11.71 16.33 6.94
N VAL A 355 12.15 16.31 5.68
CA VAL A 355 13.25 17.15 5.20
C VAL A 355 12.71 18.54 4.92
N ARG A 356 13.36 19.57 5.47
CA ARG A 356 12.92 20.98 5.37
C ARG A 356 13.78 21.82 4.45
N GLY A 357 14.99 21.38 4.15
CA GLY A 357 15.88 22.08 3.24
C GLY A 357 17.33 21.69 3.46
N ARG A 358 18.23 22.56 3.02
CA ARG A 358 19.68 22.41 3.17
C ARG A 358 20.25 23.54 4.02
N ALA A 359 21.28 23.22 4.79
CA ALA A 359 22.09 24.16 5.54
C ALA A 359 23.55 23.82 5.23
N GLY A 360 24.12 24.52 4.23
CA GLY A 360 25.41 24.13 3.66
C GLY A 360 25.34 22.75 2.98
N ASP A 361 26.26 21.88 3.35
CA ASP A 361 26.31 20.49 2.89
C ASP A 361 25.46 19.53 3.75
N ALA A 362 24.98 19.98 4.91
CA ALA A 362 23.99 19.30 5.72
C ALA A 362 22.55 19.57 5.24
N TRP A 363 21.65 18.73 5.71
CA TRP A 363 20.22 18.80 5.52
C TRP A 363 19.54 19.20 6.81
N LEU A 364 18.50 20.01 6.69
CA LEU A 364 17.69 20.45 7.80
C LEU A 364 16.47 19.54 7.91
N TRP A 365 16.31 18.93 9.08
CA TRP A 365 15.29 17.93 9.38
C TRP A 365 14.36 18.42 10.48
N SER A 366 13.11 17.97 10.48
CA SER A 366 12.18 18.16 11.58
C SER A 366 11.38 16.91 11.85
N THR A 367 11.01 16.66 13.09
CA THR A 367 9.99 15.69 13.46
C THR A 367 8.94 16.33 14.36
N VAL A 368 7.69 15.94 14.17
CA VAL A 368 6.61 16.20 15.12
C VAL A 368 6.34 14.90 15.88
N LEU A 369 6.62 14.89 17.18
CA LEU A 369 6.26 13.79 18.07
C LEU A 369 4.85 14.04 18.62
N ARG A 370 3.93 13.12 18.39
CA ARG A 370 2.55 13.13 18.89
C ARG A 370 2.35 11.94 19.82
N LEU A 371 2.24 12.20 21.11
CA LEU A 371 2.01 11.16 22.10
C LEU A 371 0.53 11.01 22.42
N SER A 372 0.08 9.77 22.57
CA SER A 372 -1.19 9.44 23.22
C SER A 372 -1.17 9.84 24.71
N ALA A 373 -2.35 9.85 25.34
CA ALA A 373 -2.44 10.14 26.76
C ALA A 373 -1.73 9.06 27.61
N GLU A 374 -1.76 7.81 27.14
CA GLU A 374 -1.16 6.64 27.75
C GLU A 374 0.38 6.68 27.65
N GLU A 375 0.92 7.01 26.48
CA GLU A 375 2.36 7.21 26.31
C GLU A 375 2.86 8.38 27.15
N TRP A 376 2.08 9.46 27.25
CA TRP A 376 2.45 10.62 28.07
C TRP A 376 2.61 10.26 29.56
N GLN A 377 1.77 9.38 30.09
CA GLN A 377 1.94 8.86 31.47
C GLN A 377 3.25 8.10 31.63
N SER A 378 3.66 7.37 30.60
CA SER A 378 4.94 6.64 30.62
C SER A 378 6.13 7.59 30.56
N VAL A 379 6.03 8.70 29.81
CA VAL A 379 7.04 9.77 29.81
C VAL A 379 7.13 10.46 31.18
N GLN A 380 6.00 10.68 31.86
CA GLN A 380 5.99 11.22 33.23
C GLN A 380 6.78 10.35 34.22
N ALA A 381 6.73 9.03 34.05
CA ALA A 381 7.47 8.08 34.89
C ALA A 381 8.95 7.93 34.49
N ALA A 382 9.32 8.27 33.26
CA ALA A 382 10.68 8.10 32.73
C ALA A 382 11.70 9.15 33.23
N GLY A 383 11.25 10.23 33.86
CA GLY A 383 12.11 11.29 34.37
C GLY A 383 12.53 12.29 33.28
N ASP A 384 13.83 12.58 33.19
CA ASP A 384 14.38 13.43 32.14
C ASP A 384 14.55 12.61 30.85
N VAL A 385 14.02 13.13 29.73
CA VAL A 385 14.02 12.47 28.42
C VAL A 385 14.57 13.39 27.33
N ARG A 386 15.00 12.81 26.21
CA ARG A 386 15.47 13.49 25.00
C ARG A 386 14.84 12.86 23.76
N LEU A 387 14.62 13.66 22.73
CA LEU A 387 14.42 13.16 21.38
C LEU A 387 15.79 12.87 20.78
N ARG A 388 15.97 11.67 20.24
CA ARG A 388 17.23 11.21 19.64
C ARG A 388 17.02 10.92 18.16
N ALA A 389 17.79 11.59 17.31
CA ALA A 389 17.98 11.21 15.92
C ALA A 389 19.25 10.35 15.81
N SER A 390 19.05 9.04 15.66
CA SER A 390 20.11 8.06 15.52
C SER A 390 20.90 8.25 14.23
N SER A 391 22.11 7.72 14.22
CA SER A 391 23.03 7.81 13.09
C SER A 391 23.64 6.43 12.82
N VAL A 392 24.37 6.30 11.72
CA VAL A 392 25.14 5.09 11.45
C VAL A 392 26.20 4.84 12.54
N GLN A 393 26.57 3.57 12.70
CA GLN A 393 27.56 3.16 13.70
C GLN A 393 28.86 3.98 13.59
N GLY A 394 29.39 4.42 14.74
CA GLY A 394 30.61 5.25 14.80
C GLY A 394 30.35 6.76 14.64
N VAL A 395 29.11 7.18 14.42
CA VAL A 395 28.71 8.59 14.36
C VAL A 395 27.73 8.87 15.51
N ALA A 396 27.99 9.90 16.32
CA ALA A 396 27.14 10.24 17.46
C ALA A 396 25.71 10.59 17.02
N PRO A 397 24.67 10.25 17.79
CA PRO A 397 23.32 10.72 17.48
C PRO A 397 23.21 12.24 17.63
N VAL A 398 22.16 12.82 17.05
CA VAL A 398 21.76 14.19 17.37
C VAL A 398 20.64 14.14 18.40
N ASP A 399 20.96 14.50 19.63
CA ASP A 399 20.01 14.55 20.73
C ASP A 399 19.42 15.96 20.88
N SER A 400 18.16 16.03 21.28
CA SER A 400 17.55 17.26 21.76
C SER A 400 18.04 17.62 23.17
N ASP A 401 17.78 18.85 23.59
CA ASP A 401 17.83 19.25 24.98
C ASP A 401 16.95 18.31 25.81
N ALA A 402 17.39 18.02 27.03
CA ALA A 402 16.62 17.20 27.96
C ALA A 402 15.42 17.98 28.49
N PHE A 403 14.30 17.29 28.63
CA PHE A 403 13.08 17.83 29.23
C PHE A 403 12.40 16.78 30.09
N ARG A 404 11.47 17.21 30.94
CA ARG A 404 10.63 16.33 31.75
C ARG A 404 9.18 16.78 31.66
N ALA A 405 8.24 15.91 32.01
CA ALA A 405 6.82 16.25 31.92
C ALA A 405 6.41 17.46 32.78
N SER A 406 7.13 17.74 33.87
CA SER A 406 6.90 18.91 34.74
C SER A 406 7.58 20.20 34.26
N ALA A 407 8.49 20.12 33.29
CA ALA A 407 9.22 21.24 32.72
C ALA A 407 9.40 21.01 31.21
N LEU A 408 8.35 21.35 30.47
CA LEU A 408 8.28 21.17 29.03
C LEU A 408 9.27 22.11 28.31
N PRO A 409 9.68 21.76 27.07
CA PRO A 409 10.31 22.71 26.16
C PRO A 409 9.46 23.98 26.03
N PRO A 410 10.02 25.13 25.61
CA PRO A 410 9.25 26.35 25.42
C PRO A 410 8.12 26.15 24.40
N ALA A 411 7.08 27.00 24.47
CA ALA A 411 6.05 27.01 23.44
C ALA A 411 6.66 27.41 22.09
N CYS A 412 6.23 26.76 21.01
CA CYS A 412 6.70 27.10 19.67
C CYS A 412 6.30 28.53 19.29
N SER A 413 7.26 29.31 18.76
CA SER A 413 6.96 30.58 18.09
C SER A 413 6.17 30.34 16.80
N GLU A 414 5.54 31.36 16.23
CA GLU A 414 4.84 31.23 14.94
C GLU A 414 5.72 30.64 13.83
N ASN A 415 6.98 31.07 13.76
CA ASN A 415 7.96 30.53 12.82
C ASN A 415 8.29 29.07 13.12
N GLY A 416 8.40 28.69 14.40
CA GLY A 416 8.59 27.30 14.81
C GLY A 416 7.40 26.43 14.41
N ILE A 417 6.17 26.89 14.69
CA ILE A 417 4.93 26.21 14.29
C ILE A 417 4.91 26.02 12.76
N ARG A 418 5.16 27.09 11.99
CA ARG A 418 5.19 27.02 10.52
C ARG A 418 6.24 26.03 10.03
N PHE A 419 7.45 26.10 10.58
CA PHE A 419 8.56 25.23 10.21
C PHE A 419 8.23 23.74 10.46
N CYS A 420 7.60 23.44 11.60
CA CYS A 420 7.31 22.09 12.04
C CYS A 420 6.04 21.50 11.42
N LEU A 421 5.03 22.31 11.21
CA LEU A 421 3.74 21.83 10.73
C LEU A 421 3.59 21.89 9.23
N HIS A 422 4.37 22.71 8.49
CA HIS A 422 4.12 23.03 7.08
C HIS A 422 3.67 21.79 6.28
N GLU A 423 2.34 21.67 6.18
CA GLU A 423 1.56 21.25 5.04
C GLU A 423 1.95 22.24 3.94
N ALA A 424 2.29 21.73 2.76
CA ALA A 424 2.93 22.45 1.66
C ALA A 424 2.53 23.94 1.55
N GLU A 425 3.48 24.78 1.13
CA GLU A 425 3.09 25.98 0.39
C GLU A 425 1.95 25.58 -0.55
N GLU A 426 0.78 26.22 -0.43
CA GLU A 426 -0.18 26.23 -1.53
C GLU A 426 0.67 26.53 -2.76
N GLU A 427 0.77 25.54 -3.65
CA GLU A 427 1.34 25.74 -4.97
C GLU A 427 0.67 27.01 -5.51
N ARG A 428 1.42 28.11 -5.53
CA ARG A 428 0.89 29.35 -6.08
C ARG A 428 0.43 29.04 -7.50
N PRO A 429 -0.81 29.45 -7.84
CA PRO A 429 -1.48 29.05 -9.08
C PRO A 429 -0.70 29.42 -10.34
#